data_AF-A0A8T3V7J9-F1
#
_entry.id   AF-A0A8T3V7J9-F1
#
_cell.length_a   1.000
_cell.length_b   1.000
_cell.length_c   1.000
_cell.angle_alpha   90.00
_cell.angle_beta   90.00
_cell.angle_gamma   90.00
#
_symmetry.space_group_name_H-M   'P 1'
#
loop_
_entity.id
_entity.type
_entity.pdbx_description
1 polymer ?
#
loop_
_entity_poly.entity_id
_entity_poly.type
_entity_poly.pdbx_seq_one_letter_code
_entity_poly.pdbx_strand_id
1 'polypeptide(L)'
;FYRTDERVKIITQIYKDLGYDKILGTLDDDIEYIDDIKNNRASASKTGIYSADTVLVPLEDGDRAEILKKSGKNILTIDLNPLSRTSKMSDVSIMDNIVRAIPFMTKIAEDLKTQDKQVLMEIVNEFDNEENLKESLEQIKLKE
;
A
#
# COMPACT_ATOMS: atom_id res chain seq x y z
N PHE A 1 7.68 2.61 10.42
CA PHE A 1 8.92 2.04 10.99
C PHE A 1 9.39 2.77 12.27
N TYR A 2 9.88 4.01 12.20
CA TYR A 2 10.26 4.80 13.38
C TYR A 2 9.13 5.76 13.78
N ARG A 3 8.15 5.28 14.55
CA ARG A 3 7.07 6.14 15.04
C ARG A 3 7.57 6.94 16.25
N THR A 4 7.35 8.25 16.22
CA THR A 4 7.52 9.15 17.37
C THR A 4 6.34 10.11 17.41
N ASP A 5 5.97 10.58 18.60
CA ASP A 5 4.82 11.48 18.74
C ASP A 5 4.99 12.76 17.92
N GLU A 6 6.21 13.29 17.89
CA GLU A 6 6.57 14.48 17.11
C GLU A 6 6.33 14.26 15.62
N ARG A 7 6.78 13.13 15.07
CA ARG A 7 6.59 12.81 13.66
C ARG A 7 5.11 12.64 13.32
N VAL A 8 4.34 11.98 14.19
CA VAL A 8 2.90 11.81 14.01
C VAL A 8 2.20 13.16 13.99
N LYS A 9 2.53 14.06 14.92
CA LYS A 9 1.98 15.43 14.97
C LYS A 9 2.29 16.21 13.69
N ILE A 10 3.55 16.24 13.25
CA ILE A 10 3.97 16.97 12.05
C ILE A 10 3.23 16.46 10.82
N ILE A 11 3.21 15.14 10.59
CA ILE A 11 2.53 14.56 9.42
C ILE A 11 1.02 14.82 9.48
N THR A 12 0.40 14.66 10.66
CA THR A 12 -1.02 14.95 10.85
C THR A 12 -1.34 16.40 10.51
N GLN A 13 -0.49 17.35 10.94
CA GLN A 13 -0.68 18.77 10.65
C GLN A 13 -0.56 19.07 9.15
N ILE A 14 0.42 18.49 8.45
CA ILE A 14 0.57 18.64 6.99
C ILE A 14 -0.73 18.25 6.26
N TYR A 15 -1.34 17.11 6.62
CA TYR A 15 -2.58 16.69 5.99
C TYR A 15 -3.77 17.60 6.35
N LYS A 16 -3.85 18.07 7.61
CA LYS A 16 -4.88 19.04 8.02
C LYS A 16 -4.77 20.37 7.27
N ASP A 17 -3.55 20.88 7.08
CA ASP A 17 -3.29 22.12 6.34
C ASP A 17 -3.68 21.99 4.85
N LEU A 18 -3.67 20.76 4.32
CA LEU A 18 -4.16 20.43 2.98
C LEU A 18 -5.68 20.16 2.93
N GLY A 19 -6.40 20.28 4.04
CA GLY A 19 -7.86 20.13 4.13
C GLY A 19 -8.36 18.71 4.41
N TYR A 20 -7.50 17.79 4.88
CA TYR A 20 -7.90 16.44 5.25
C TYR A 20 -8.21 16.34 6.75
N ASP A 21 -9.48 16.14 7.09
CA ASP A 21 -9.91 16.10 8.50
C ASP A 21 -9.95 14.68 9.09
N LYS A 22 -10.12 13.65 8.23
CA LYS A 22 -10.27 12.25 8.66
C LYS A 22 -8.93 11.50 8.53
N ILE A 23 -8.02 11.78 9.45
CA ILE A 23 -6.68 11.16 9.48
C ILE A 23 -6.66 10.08 10.56
N LEU A 24 -6.36 8.84 10.16
CA LEU A 24 -6.16 7.70 11.06
C LEU A 24 -4.67 7.55 11.44
N GLY A 25 -4.39 6.79 12.49
CA GLY A 25 -3.05 6.54 13.00
C GLY A 25 -2.42 7.73 13.74
N THR A 26 -3.24 8.70 14.16
CA THR A 26 -2.82 9.88 14.93
C THR A 26 -2.50 9.50 16.39
N LEU A 27 -2.25 10.48 17.26
CA LEU A 27 -1.98 10.23 18.68
C LEU A 27 -3.22 9.88 19.49
N ASP A 28 -4.38 10.33 19.02
CA ASP A 28 -5.67 10.15 19.69
C ASP A 28 -6.46 8.98 19.08
N ASP A 29 -5.85 8.24 18.15
CA ASP A 29 -6.49 7.11 17.46
C ASP A 29 -6.32 5.80 18.23
N ASP A 30 -7.32 4.92 18.12
CA ASP A 30 -7.28 3.60 18.73
C ASP A 30 -6.36 2.70 17.91
N ILE A 31 -5.23 2.32 18.50
CA ILE A 31 -4.22 1.47 17.86
C ILE A 31 -4.35 0.03 18.34
N GLU A 32 -4.50 -0.90 17.40
CA GLU A 32 -4.48 -2.35 17.61
C GLU A 32 -3.20 -2.96 17.02
N TYR A 33 -2.84 -4.16 17.48
CA TYR A 33 -1.71 -4.92 16.96
C TYR A 33 -2.21 -6.09 16.11
N ILE A 34 -1.67 -6.20 14.91
CA ILE A 34 -1.92 -7.32 14.00
C ILE A 34 -1.25 -8.57 14.57
N ASP A 35 -1.99 -9.67 14.64
CA ASP A 35 -1.56 -10.99 15.13
C ASP A 35 -0.92 -10.97 16.54
N ASP A 36 -1.34 -10.05 17.41
CA ASP A 36 -0.79 -9.84 18.77
C ASP A 36 0.72 -9.57 18.83
N ILE A 37 1.36 -9.27 17.69
CA ILE A 37 2.77 -8.92 17.62
C ILE A 37 2.94 -7.52 18.18
N LYS A 38 3.42 -7.39 19.42
CA LYS A 38 3.65 -6.10 20.09
C LYS A 38 4.88 -5.35 19.56
N ASN A 39 4.88 -5.02 18.28
CA ASN A 39 5.91 -4.24 17.60
C ASN A 39 5.25 -3.12 16.79
N ASN A 40 5.92 -1.97 16.69
CA ASN A 40 5.53 -0.84 15.83
C ASN A 40 5.31 -1.20 14.36
N ARG A 41 5.82 -2.35 13.88
CA ARG A 41 5.58 -2.83 12.51
C ARG A 41 4.21 -3.50 12.34
N ALA A 42 3.64 -3.99 13.44
CA ALA A 42 2.35 -4.66 13.46
C ALA A 42 1.23 -3.76 14.01
N SER A 43 1.52 -2.52 14.42
CA SER A 43 0.49 -1.62 14.91
C SER A 43 -0.25 -0.90 13.77
N ALA A 44 -1.56 -0.74 13.94
CA ALA A 44 -2.45 -0.13 12.97
C ALA A 44 -3.65 0.53 13.67
N SER A 45 -4.22 1.54 13.02
CA SER A 45 -5.53 2.07 13.42
C SER A 45 -6.58 0.96 13.37
N LYS A 46 -7.37 0.84 14.45
CA LYS A 46 -8.44 -0.15 14.59
C LYS A 46 -9.47 -0.08 13.46
N THR A 47 -9.85 1.13 13.09
CA THR A 47 -10.82 1.40 12.00
C THR A 47 -10.16 1.62 10.64
N GLY A 48 -8.83 1.43 10.56
CA GLY A 48 -8.05 1.59 9.34
C GLY A 48 -7.48 0.26 8.88
N ILE A 49 -6.14 0.19 8.79
CA ILE A 49 -5.42 -1.00 8.31
C ILE A 49 -5.82 -2.27 9.07
N TYR A 50 -6.12 -2.19 10.37
CA TYR A 50 -6.50 -3.36 11.17
C TYR A 50 -7.77 -4.03 10.63
N SER A 51 -8.82 -3.25 10.34
CA SER A 51 -10.10 -3.75 9.81
C SER A 51 -10.16 -3.86 8.29
N ALA A 52 -9.19 -3.32 7.55
CA ALA A 52 -9.19 -3.33 6.08
C ALA A 52 -8.95 -4.74 5.52
N ASP A 53 -9.64 -5.03 4.42
CA ASP A 53 -9.43 -6.19 3.55
C ASP A 53 -8.29 -5.95 2.54
N THR A 54 -8.18 -4.72 2.04
CA THR A 54 -7.21 -4.31 1.02
C THR A 54 -6.49 -3.02 1.42
N VAL A 55 -5.16 -2.97 1.30
CA VAL A 55 -4.33 -1.82 1.72
C VAL A 55 -3.27 -1.43 0.69
N LEU A 56 -3.13 -0.12 0.45
CA LEU A 56 -2.01 0.45 -0.33
C LEU A 56 -0.90 0.91 0.62
N VAL A 57 0.29 0.33 0.50
CA VAL A 57 1.47 0.60 1.36
C VAL A 57 2.70 0.93 0.50
N PRO A 58 2.80 2.18 0.01
CA PRO A 58 3.91 2.57 -0.85
C PRO A 58 5.21 2.71 -0.04
N LEU A 59 6.36 2.36 -0.64
CA LEU A 59 7.69 2.48 -0.04
C LEU A 59 7.80 1.77 1.34
N GLU A 60 7.14 0.62 1.49
CA GLU A 60 7.01 -0.09 2.78
C GLU A 60 8.16 -1.08 3.06
N ASP A 61 8.42 -1.32 4.35
CA ASP A 61 9.36 -2.33 4.82
C ASP A 61 8.85 -3.75 4.63
N GLY A 62 9.75 -4.64 4.20
CA GLY A 62 9.40 -6.04 3.88
C GLY A 62 8.82 -6.82 5.05
N ASP A 63 9.25 -6.56 6.30
CA ASP A 63 8.74 -7.29 7.46
C ASP A 63 7.28 -6.88 7.77
N ARG A 64 6.93 -5.61 7.52
CA ARG A 64 5.53 -5.15 7.67
C ARG A 64 4.64 -5.71 6.57
N ALA A 65 5.12 -5.76 5.33
CA ALA A 65 4.40 -6.41 4.24
C ALA A 65 4.12 -7.89 4.55
N GLU A 66 5.09 -8.61 5.10
CA GLU A 66 4.90 -10.00 5.51
C GLU A 66 3.84 -10.17 6.60
N ILE A 67 3.83 -9.30 7.61
CA ILE A 67 2.81 -9.32 8.68
C ILE A 67 1.42 -9.07 8.10
N LEU A 68 1.28 -8.04 7.27
CA LEU A 68 0.00 -7.73 6.60
C LEU A 68 -0.49 -8.92 5.77
N LYS A 69 0.42 -9.60 5.05
CA LYS A 69 0.08 -10.72 4.18
C LYS A 69 -0.38 -11.93 5.00
N LYS A 70 0.33 -12.25 6.09
CA LYS A 70 -0.04 -13.34 7.01
C LYS A 70 -1.38 -13.08 7.71
N SER A 71 -1.71 -11.82 7.95
CA SER A 71 -3.02 -11.43 8.50
C SER A 71 -4.17 -11.47 7.48
N GLY A 72 -3.93 -11.98 6.26
CA GLY A 72 -4.95 -12.20 5.24
C GLY A 72 -5.36 -10.94 4.47
N LYS A 73 -4.56 -9.88 4.51
CA LYS A 73 -4.84 -8.63 3.79
C LYS A 73 -4.31 -8.70 2.36
N ASN A 74 -5.06 -8.12 1.43
CA ASN A 74 -4.58 -7.84 0.08
C ASN A 74 -3.68 -6.60 0.12
N ILE A 75 -2.45 -6.73 -0.39
CA ILE A 75 -1.45 -5.67 -0.33
C ILE A 75 -1.17 -5.13 -1.73
N LEU A 76 -1.33 -3.82 -1.88
CA LEU A 76 -0.85 -3.08 -3.05
C LEU A 76 0.37 -2.28 -2.63
N THR A 77 1.44 -2.35 -3.41
CA THR A 77 2.64 -1.55 -3.18
C THR A 77 3.02 -0.73 -4.41
N ILE A 78 3.67 0.40 -4.16
CA ILE A 78 4.41 1.17 -5.16
C ILE A 78 5.87 1.14 -4.74
N ASP A 79 6.69 0.49 -5.56
CA ASP A 79 8.11 0.28 -5.31
C ASP A 79 8.86 0.35 -6.64
N LEU A 80 10.08 0.88 -6.65
CA LEU A 80 10.91 0.89 -7.85
C LEU A 80 11.67 -0.43 -8.04
N ASN A 81 11.78 -1.23 -6.99
CA ASN A 81 12.58 -2.44 -6.98
C ASN A 81 11.70 -3.70 -7.10
N PRO A 82 11.68 -4.37 -8.27
CA PRO A 82 10.92 -5.62 -8.44
C PRO A 82 11.49 -6.79 -7.63
N LEU A 83 12.72 -6.69 -7.12
CA LEU A 83 13.35 -7.72 -6.30
C LEU A 83 13.10 -7.54 -4.80
N SER A 84 12.47 -6.44 -4.39
CA SER A 84 12.25 -6.15 -2.97
C SER A 84 11.34 -7.21 -2.33
N ARG A 85 11.53 -7.42 -1.01
CA ARG A 85 10.68 -8.33 -0.24
C ARG A 85 9.22 -7.86 -0.26
N THR A 86 8.99 -6.55 -0.22
CA THR A 86 7.66 -5.93 -0.29
C THR A 86 6.98 -6.23 -1.62
N SER A 87 7.66 -6.00 -2.75
CA SER A 87 7.14 -6.28 -4.10
C SER A 87 6.76 -7.75 -4.26
N LYS A 88 7.62 -8.67 -3.83
CA LYS A 88 7.35 -10.11 -3.93
C LYS A 88 6.22 -10.60 -3.03
N MET A 89 5.99 -9.95 -1.90
CA MET A 89 4.94 -10.32 -0.93
C MET A 89 3.57 -9.71 -1.28
N SER A 90 3.56 -8.65 -2.08
CA SER A 90 2.34 -7.90 -2.40
C SER A 90 1.48 -8.64 -3.42
N ASP A 91 0.17 -8.42 -3.35
CA ASP A 91 -0.80 -8.91 -4.33
C ASP A 91 -0.74 -8.10 -5.63
N VAL A 92 -0.39 -6.82 -5.55
CA VAL A 92 -0.14 -5.95 -6.71
C VAL A 92 1.08 -5.08 -6.45
N SER A 93 2.03 -5.08 -7.38
CA SER A 93 3.25 -4.27 -7.28
C SER A 93 3.39 -3.33 -8.47
N ILE A 94 3.29 -2.04 -8.21
CA ILE A 94 3.41 -1.00 -9.23
C ILE A 94 4.87 -0.56 -9.30
N MET A 95 5.58 -0.99 -10.36
CA MET A 95 6.99 -0.69 -10.60
C MET A 95 7.21 0.72 -11.16
N ASP A 96 6.87 1.73 -10.37
CA ASP A 96 6.95 3.13 -10.77
C ASP A 96 7.29 4.07 -9.60
N ASN A 97 7.68 5.30 -9.91
CA ASN A 97 7.90 6.33 -8.92
C ASN A 97 6.56 6.82 -8.37
N ILE A 98 6.43 6.90 -7.04
CA ILE A 98 5.20 7.32 -6.34
C ILE A 98 4.64 8.66 -6.85
N VAL A 99 5.51 9.61 -7.24
CA VAL A 99 5.11 10.93 -7.74
C VAL A 99 4.37 10.83 -9.08
N ARG A 100 4.65 9.80 -9.88
CA ARG A 100 3.93 9.50 -11.13
C ARG A 100 2.75 8.56 -10.90
N ALA A 101 2.97 7.52 -10.10
CA ALA A 101 2.00 6.46 -9.87
C ALA A 101 0.71 7.00 -9.25
N ILE A 102 0.78 7.81 -8.18
CA ILE A 102 -0.41 8.29 -7.47
C ILE A 102 -1.34 9.11 -8.39
N PRO A 103 -0.88 10.16 -9.09
CA PRO A 103 -1.75 10.89 -10.03
C PRO A 103 -2.33 10.01 -11.13
N PHE A 104 -1.56 9.05 -11.64
CA PHE A 104 -2.02 8.16 -12.71
C PHE A 104 -3.08 7.17 -12.22
N MET A 105 -2.89 6.58 -11.02
CA MET A 105 -3.90 5.76 -10.35
C MET A 105 -5.18 6.54 -10.07
N THR A 106 -5.10 7.80 -9.65
CA THR A 106 -6.29 8.64 -9.45
C THR A 106 -7.06 8.84 -10.75
N LYS A 107 -6.35 9.08 -11.87
CA LYS A 107 -6.99 9.18 -13.19
C LYS A 107 -7.67 7.88 -13.60
N ILE A 108 -6.97 6.75 -13.48
CA ILE A 108 -7.52 5.42 -13.78
C ILE A 108 -8.76 5.14 -12.92
N ALA A 109 -8.73 5.50 -11.64
CA ALA A 109 -9.86 5.31 -10.74
C ALA A 109 -11.10 6.10 -11.19
N GLU A 110 -10.95 7.33 -11.68
CA GLU A 110 -12.07 8.09 -12.24
C GLU A 110 -12.55 7.51 -13.58
N ASP A 111 -11.65 7.10 -14.46
CA ASP A 111 -11.99 6.49 -15.76
C ASP A 111 -12.74 5.15 -15.59
N LEU A 112 -12.41 4.38 -14.54
CA LEU A 112 -13.02 3.08 -14.23
C LEU A 112 -14.25 3.15 -13.32
N LYS A 113 -14.54 4.31 -12.73
CA LYS A 113 -15.59 4.49 -11.71
C LYS A 113 -16.99 4.09 -12.17
N THR A 114 -17.29 4.28 -13.45
CA THR A 114 -18.60 3.99 -14.05
C THR A 114 -18.62 2.66 -14.81
N GLN A 115 -17.54 1.88 -14.75
CA GLN A 115 -17.48 0.59 -15.43
C GLN A 115 -18.33 -0.45 -14.71
N ASP A 116 -18.74 -1.48 -15.46
CA ASP A 116 -19.49 -2.58 -14.90
C ASP A 116 -18.62 -3.39 -13.93
N LYS A 117 -19.24 -3.84 -12.82
CA LYS A 117 -18.53 -4.60 -11.79
C LYS A 117 -17.92 -5.89 -12.33
N GLN A 118 -18.56 -6.55 -13.30
CA GLN A 118 -18.04 -7.77 -13.91
C GLN A 118 -16.74 -7.48 -14.65
N VAL A 119 -16.68 -6.39 -15.42
CA VAL A 119 -15.46 -5.95 -16.11
C VAL A 119 -14.34 -5.64 -15.11
N LEU A 120 -14.65 -4.94 -14.01
CA LEU A 120 -13.66 -4.67 -12.96
C LEU A 120 -13.14 -5.95 -12.31
N MET A 121 -14.01 -6.94 -12.08
CA MET A 121 -13.62 -8.24 -11.53
C MET A 121 -12.77 -9.05 -12.51
N GLU A 122 -13.06 -8.99 -13.81
CA GLU A 122 -12.25 -9.63 -14.85
C GLU A 122 -10.81 -9.07 -14.82
N ILE A 123 -10.65 -7.73 -14.79
CA ILE A 123 -9.33 -7.08 -14.69
C ILE A 123 -8.56 -7.55 -13.44
N VAL A 124 -9.23 -7.62 -12.28
CA VAL A 124 -8.60 -8.06 -11.03
C VAL A 124 -8.20 -9.53 -11.09
N ASN A 125 -9.06 -10.40 -11.63
CA ASN A 125 -8.82 -11.84 -11.67
C ASN A 125 -7.77 -12.25 -12.71
N GLU A 126 -7.58 -11.45 -13.76
CA GLU A 126 -6.57 -11.70 -14.80
C GLU A 126 -5.17 -11.22 -14.40
N PHE A 127 -5.04 -10.42 -13.35
CA PHE A 127 -3.75 -9.87 -12.93
C PHE A 127 -2.90 -10.90 -12.19
N ASP A 128 -1.66 -11.09 -12.64
CA ASP A 128 -0.64 -11.92 -11.99
C ASP A 128 0.58 -11.06 -11.61
N ASN A 129 0.81 -10.93 -10.30
CA ASN A 129 1.92 -10.13 -9.80
C ASN A 129 3.29 -10.79 -10.05
N GLU A 130 3.37 -12.12 -10.07
CA GLU A 130 4.65 -12.82 -10.34
C GLU A 130 5.10 -12.54 -11.78
N GLU A 131 4.17 -12.63 -12.74
CA GLU A 131 4.48 -12.30 -14.14
C GLU A 131 4.80 -10.81 -14.29
N ASN A 132 4.04 -9.92 -13.66
CA ASN A 132 4.33 -8.47 -13.67
C ASN A 132 5.74 -8.13 -13.15
N LEU A 133 6.20 -8.79 -12.07
CA LEU A 133 7.57 -8.59 -11.55
C LEU A 133 8.63 -9.14 -12.50
N LYS A 134 8.36 -10.28 -13.15
CA LYS A 134 9.24 -10.89 -14.14
C LYS A 134 9.39 -9.99 -15.37
N GLU A 135 8.27 -9.50 -15.94
CA GLU A 135 8.28 -8.56 -17.06
C GLU A 135 9.04 -7.27 -16.69
N SER A 136 8.81 -6.75 -15.48
CA SER A 136 9.52 -5.57 -14.98
C SER A 136 11.04 -5.77 -14.93
N LEU A 137 11.51 -6.96 -14.52
CA LEU A 137 12.93 -7.31 -14.53
C LEU A 137 13.50 -7.44 -15.94
N GLU A 138 12.73 -8.00 -16.87
CA GLU A 138 13.13 -8.11 -18.27
C GLU A 138 13.30 -6.73 -18.91
N GLN A 139 12.38 -5.80 -18.64
CA GLN A 139 12.47 -4.41 -19.11
C GLN A 139 13.71 -3.67 -18.59
N ILE A 140 14.19 -4.01 -17.39
CA ILE A 140 15.45 -3.46 -16.85
C ILE A 140 16.64 -4.04 -17.59
N LYS A 141 16.69 -5.37 -17.77
CA LYS A 141 17.80 -6.06 -18.47
C LYS A 141 17.96 -5.65 -19.93
N LEU A 142 16.85 -5.40 -20.63
CA LEU A 142 16.86 -4.97 -22.04
C LEU A 142 17.43 -3.55 -22.24
N LYS A 143 17.61 -2.78 -21.16
CA LYS A 143 18.14 -1.42 -21.19
C LYS A 143 19.63 -1.32 -20.81
N GLU A 144 20.26 -2.43 -20.45
CA GLU A 144 21.71 -2.57 -20.23
C GLU A 144 22.42 -3.07 -21.50
#